data_AF-A0A7W0NU27-F1
#
_entry.id   AF-A0A7W0NU27-F1
#
_cell.length_a   1.000
_cell.length_b   1.000
_cell.length_c   1.000
_cell.angle_alpha   90.00
_cell.angle_beta   90.00
_cell.angle_gamma   90.00
#
_symmetry.space_group_name_H-M   'P 1'
#
loop_
_entity.id
_entity.type
_entity.pdbx_description
1 polymer ?
#
loop_
_entity_poly.entity_id
_entity_poly.type
_entity_poly.pdbx_seq_one_letter_code
_entity_poly.pdbx_strand_id
1 'polypeptide(L)'
;GGEEDKAIATFKRAITQGRGFQPEAHTGLGLLYKDRAESAGGSGNYEGETANYAESTKHLAIAAGQLGSAPDAMVVYQLLGLIYERQKKFKEAIAVYENFLRLFPNTSEAGAVESFIVQIKKQIAEPR
;
A
#
# COMPACT_ATOMS: atom_id res chain seq x y z
N GLY A 1 17.80 -9.87 -0.46
CA GLY A 1 18.17 -11.30 -0.52
C GLY A 1 18.00 -11.96 0.84
N GLY A 2 19.09 -12.35 1.51
CA GLY A 2 19.02 -13.20 2.70
C GLY A 2 18.38 -12.59 3.97
N GLU A 3 18.62 -11.32 4.28
CA GLU A 3 18.02 -10.68 5.48
C GLU A 3 16.54 -10.37 5.30
N GLU A 4 16.19 -9.99 4.09
CA GLU A 4 14.84 -9.65 3.68
C GLU A 4 13.91 -10.87 3.69
N ASP A 5 14.38 -12.01 3.17
CA ASP A 5 13.63 -13.28 3.21
C ASP A 5 13.39 -13.73 4.66
N LYS A 6 14.37 -13.54 5.55
CA LYS A 6 14.22 -13.82 6.99
C LYS A 6 13.19 -12.89 7.64
N ALA A 7 13.19 -11.61 7.29
CA ALA A 7 12.21 -10.65 7.79
C ALA A 7 10.79 -11.03 7.36
N ILE A 8 10.60 -11.37 6.08
CA ILE A 8 9.30 -11.85 5.56
C ILE A 8 8.84 -13.10 6.30
N ALA A 9 9.73 -14.08 6.49
CA ALA A 9 9.39 -15.31 7.23
C ALA A 9 8.98 -15.01 8.68
N THR A 10 9.67 -14.07 9.33
CA THR A 10 9.37 -13.65 10.71
C THR A 10 8.00 -12.98 10.80
N PHE A 11 7.69 -12.04 9.92
CA PHE A 11 6.37 -11.40 9.89
C PHE A 11 5.24 -12.39 9.58
N LYS A 12 5.42 -13.30 8.62
CA LYS A 12 4.42 -14.34 8.32
C LYS A 12 4.15 -15.26 9.51
N ARG A 13 5.21 -15.61 10.26
CA ARG A 13 5.07 -16.39 11.49
C ARG A 13 4.30 -15.59 12.56
N ALA A 14 4.62 -14.31 12.74
CA ALA A 14 3.92 -13.44 13.69
C ALA A 14 2.42 -13.34 13.37
N ILE A 15 2.04 -13.12 12.10
CA ILE A 15 0.64 -13.09 11.66
C ILE A 15 -0.08 -14.40 11.98
N THR A 16 0.58 -15.53 11.72
CA THR A 16 0.03 -16.87 12.01
C THR A 16 -0.21 -17.05 13.51
N GLN A 17 0.75 -16.65 14.36
CA GLN A 17 0.64 -16.77 15.81
C GLN A 17 -0.38 -15.79 16.42
N GLY A 18 -0.48 -14.59 15.86
CA GLY A 18 -1.45 -13.56 16.25
C GLY A 18 -2.88 -13.80 15.76
N ARG A 19 -3.17 -15.00 15.22
CA ARG A 19 -4.50 -15.39 14.69
C ARG A 19 -5.05 -14.39 13.67
N GLY A 20 -4.17 -13.79 12.88
CA GLY A 20 -4.54 -12.88 11.80
C GLY A 20 -4.59 -11.40 12.20
N PHE A 21 -4.63 -10.99 13.47
CA PHE A 21 -4.55 -9.58 13.86
C PHE A 21 -3.11 -9.19 14.20
N GLN A 22 -2.42 -8.54 13.26
CA GLN A 22 -1.03 -8.07 13.40
C GLN A 22 -0.79 -6.93 12.37
N PRO A 23 -1.38 -5.74 12.56
CA PRO A 23 -1.32 -4.68 11.56
C PRO A 23 0.11 -4.22 11.27
N GLU A 24 1.00 -4.22 12.27
CA GLU A 24 2.41 -3.88 12.12
C GLU A 24 3.17 -4.90 11.27
N ALA A 25 2.89 -6.19 11.46
CA ALA A 25 3.51 -7.25 10.66
C ALA A 25 3.02 -7.20 9.20
N HIS A 26 1.74 -6.90 8.99
CA HIS A 26 1.18 -6.67 7.67
C HIS A 26 1.79 -5.42 7.01
N THR A 27 1.93 -4.31 7.74
CA THR A 27 2.60 -3.09 7.24
C THR A 27 4.06 -3.38 6.86
N GLY A 28 4.79 -4.10 7.70
CA GLY A 28 6.17 -4.51 7.44
C GLY A 28 6.31 -5.37 6.17
N LEU A 29 5.43 -6.36 5.98
CA LEU A 29 5.39 -7.13 4.73
C LEU A 29 5.04 -6.27 3.52
N GLY A 30 4.09 -5.34 3.68
CA GLY A 30 3.73 -4.37 2.66
C GLY A 30 4.93 -3.59 2.13
N LEU A 31 5.73 -3.04 3.04
CA LEU A 31 6.94 -2.28 2.73
C LEU A 31 8.01 -3.15 2.07
N LEU A 32 8.30 -4.33 2.63
CA LEU A 32 9.30 -5.24 2.06
C LEU A 32 8.94 -5.65 0.63
N TYR A 33 7.68 -6.02 0.38
CA TYR A 33 7.24 -6.37 -0.95
C TYR A 33 7.23 -5.17 -1.91
N LYS A 34 6.97 -3.95 -1.43
CA LYS A 34 7.12 -2.74 -2.24
C LYS A 34 8.59 -2.57 -2.68
N ASP A 35 9.54 -2.71 -1.75
CA ASP A 35 10.96 -2.56 -2.04
C ASP A 35 11.44 -3.63 -3.05
N ARG A 36 10.96 -4.88 -2.94
CA ARG A 36 11.20 -5.91 -3.97
C ARG A 36 10.66 -5.52 -5.32
N ALA A 37 9.45 -4.94 -5.36
CA ALA A 37 8.83 -4.56 -6.61
C ALA A 37 9.67 -3.48 -7.31
N GLU A 38 10.07 -2.45 -6.58
CA GLU A 38 10.92 -1.36 -7.10
C GLU A 38 12.29 -1.89 -7.57
N SER A 39 12.91 -2.81 -6.82
CA SER A 39 14.17 -3.47 -7.22
C SER A 39 14.01 -4.36 -8.47
N ALA A 40 12.92 -5.11 -8.56
CA ALA A 40 12.60 -5.95 -9.71
C ALA A 40 12.36 -5.10 -10.97
N GLY A 41 11.58 -4.02 -10.86
CA GLY A 41 11.33 -3.09 -11.96
C GLY A 41 12.62 -2.42 -12.43
N GLY A 42 13.46 -1.95 -11.49
CA GLY A 42 14.76 -1.36 -11.80
C GLY A 42 15.76 -2.30 -12.48
N SER A 43 15.59 -3.61 -12.33
CA SER A 43 16.39 -4.65 -13.02
C SER A 43 15.74 -5.17 -14.31
N GLY A 44 14.59 -4.61 -14.72
CA GLY A 44 13.84 -5.05 -15.90
C GLY A 44 13.01 -6.32 -15.68
N ASN A 45 12.95 -6.84 -14.46
CA ASN A 45 12.10 -7.96 -14.09
C ASN A 45 10.67 -7.48 -13.78
N TYR A 46 9.92 -7.14 -14.83
CA TYR A 46 8.56 -6.61 -14.70
C TYR A 46 7.54 -7.62 -14.17
N GLU A 47 7.77 -8.93 -14.39
CA GLU A 47 6.95 -9.98 -13.79
C GLU A 47 7.12 -10.00 -12.27
N GLY A 48 8.37 -9.96 -11.81
CA GLY A 48 8.70 -9.82 -10.39
C GLY A 48 8.16 -8.53 -9.80
N GLU A 49 8.27 -7.40 -10.50
CA GLU A 49 7.70 -6.12 -10.07
C GLU A 49 6.19 -6.24 -9.82
N THR A 50 5.47 -6.79 -10.81
CA THR A 50 4.01 -6.96 -10.74
C THR A 50 3.61 -7.89 -9.58
N ALA A 51 4.29 -9.02 -9.43
CA ALA A 51 4.00 -9.98 -8.37
C ALA A 51 4.26 -9.39 -6.96
N ASN A 52 5.35 -8.64 -6.81
CA ASN A 52 5.71 -8.05 -5.53
C ASN A 52 4.78 -6.87 -5.15
N TYR A 53 4.38 -6.02 -6.10
CA TYR A 53 3.36 -4.99 -5.81
C TYR A 53 2.00 -5.60 -5.43
N ALA A 54 1.64 -6.75 -6.01
CA ALA A 54 0.42 -7.46 -5.64
C ALA A 54 0.45 -7.93 -4.17
N GLU A 55 1.55 -8.55 -3.73
CA GLU A 55 1.70 -8.93 -2.31
C GLU A 55 1.78 -7.71 -1.39
N SER A 56 2.45 -6.64 -1.82
CA SER A 56 2.52 -5.39 -1.07
C SER A 56 1.14 -4.80 -0.79
N THR A 57 0.34 -4.59 -1.83
CA THR A 57 -1.01 -4.02 -1.71
C THR A 57 -1.95 -4.92 -0.90
N LYS A 58 -1.86 -6.24 -1.05
CA LYS A 58 -2.61 -7.21 -0.23
C LYS A 58 -2.31 -7.06 1.25
N HIS A 59 -1.03 -7.00 1.64
CA HIS A 59 -0.67 -6.88 3.04
C HIS A 59 -1.04 -5.51 3.62
N LEU A 60 -0.82 -4.41 2.88
CA LEU A 60 -1.22 -3.07 3.31
C LEU A 60 -2.74 -2.91 3.42
N ALA A 61 -3.52 -3.52 2.53
CA ALA A 61 -4.98 -3.52 2.62
C ALA A 61 -5.49 -4.22 3.89
N ILE A 62 -4.86 -5.33 4.28
CA ILE A 62 -5.19 -6.02 5.53
C ILE A 62 -4.81 -5.14 6.74
N ALA A 63 -3.61 -4.55 6.74
CA ALA A 63 -3.19 -3.63 7.81
C ALA A 63 -4.16 -2.44 7.96
N ALA A 64 -4.52 -1.80 6.84
CA ALA A 64 -5.47 -0.68 6.83
C ALA A 64 -6.84 -1.10 7.38
N GLY A 65 -7.33 -2.29 7.00
CA GLY A 65 -8.58 -2.84 7.55
C GLY A 65 -8.52 -3.13 9.05
N GLN A 66 -7.37 -3.59 9.56
CA GLN A 66 -7.18 -3.86 10.99
C GLN A 66 -7.07 -2.59 11.83
N LEU A 67 -6.41 -1.56 11.30
CA LEU A 67 -6.21 -0.28 11.98
C LEU A 67 -7.47 0.60 11.92
N GLY A 68 -8.24 0.53 10.82
CA GLY A 68 -9.46 1.31 10.65
C GLY A 68 -9.20 2.81 10.72
N SER A 69 -9.86 3.51 11.66
CA SER A 69 -9.69 4.95 11.89
C SER A 69 -8.60 5.28 12.92
N ALA A 70 -7.75 4.33 13.31
CA ALA A 70 -6.61 4.62 14.15
C ALA A 70 -5.65 5.59 13.43
N PRO A 71 -5.00 6.54 14.14
CA PRO A 71 -4.04 7.46 13.52
C PRO A 71 -2.94 6.75 12.72
N ASP A 72 -2.47 5.60 13.20
CA ASP A 72 -1.45 4.79 12.52
C ASP A 72 -1.91 4.21 11.17
N ALA A 73 -3.22 4.14 10.92
CA ALA A 73 -3.73 3.71 9.61
C ALA A 73 -3.45 4.73 8.50
N MET A 74 -3.29 6.01 8.85
CA MET A 74 -3.17 7.11 7.89
C MET A 74 -2.01 6.88 6.92
N VAL A 75 -0.84 6.48 7.44
CA VAL A 75 0.33 6.18 6.61
C VAL A 75 0.11 4.94 5.74
N VAL A 76 -0.62 3.94 6.25
CA VAL A 76 -0.91 2.70 5.52
C VAL A 76 -1.83 2.95 4.33
N TYR A 77 -2.88 3.75 4.52
CA TYR A 77 -3.77 4.17 3.44
C TYR A 77 -3.03 4.98 2.36
N GLN A 78 -2.16 5.92 2.75
CA GLN A 78 -1.36 6.69 1.79
C GLN A 78 -0.40 5.80 0.99
N LEU A 79 0.31 4.90 1.66
CA LEU A 79 1.20 3.93 0.99
C LEU A 79 0.43 3.05 0.01
N LEU A 80 -0.72 2.54 0.42
CA LEU A 80 -1.55 1.69 -0.43
C LEU A 80 -2.02 2.44 -1.69
N GLY A 81 -2.46 3.69 -1.55
CA GLY A 81 -2.88 4.54 -2.68
C GLY A 81 -1.72 4.79 -3.66
N LEU A 82 -0.56 5.18 -3.15
CA LEU A 82 0.64 5.44 -3.98
C LEU A 82 1.07 4.20 -4.76
N ILE A 83 1.01 3.02 -4.16
CA ILE A 83 1.38 1.77 -4.82
C ILE A 83 0.35 1.39 -5.90
N TYR A 84 -0.94 1.69 -5.70
CA TYR A 84 -1.93 1.54 -6.77
C TYR A 84 -1.68 2.52 -7.92
N GLU A 85 -1.30 3.77 -7.65
CA GLU A 85 -0.91 4.73 -8.69
C GLU A 85 0.30 4.24 -9.50
N ARG A 86 1.34 3.70 -8.83
CA ARG A 86 2.52 3.11 -9.49
C ARG A 86 2.14 1.98 -10.44
N GLN A 87 1.18 1.15 -10.05
CA GLN A 87 0.62 0.08 -10.89
C GLN A 87 -0.34 0.58 -11.98
N LYS A 88 -0.58 1.90 -12.09
CA LYS A 88 -1.62 2.51 -12.94
C LYS A 88 -3.04 2.01 -12.64
N LYS A 89 -3.25 1.44 -11.44
CA LYS A 89 -4.54 1.00 -10.89
C LYS A 89 -5.27 2.20 -10.29
N PHE A 90 -5.59 3.16 -11.15
CA PHE A 90 -6.07 4.48 -10.75
C PHE A 90 -7.42 4.45 -10.03
N LYS A 91 -8.30 3.51 -10.40
CA LYS A 91 -9.60 3.36 -9.74
C LYS A 91 -9.43 2.90 -8.29
N GLU A 92 -8.54 1.93 -8.07
CA GLU A 92 -8.21 1.43 -6.74
C GLU A 92 -7.51 2.49 -5.89
N ALA A 93 -6.59 3.26 -6.48
CA ALA A 93 -5.94 4.39 -5.79
C ALA A 93 -6.97 5.43 -5.31
N ILE A 94 -7.88 5.86 -6.19
CA ILE A 94 -8.96 6.80 -5.83
C ILE A 94 -9.82 6.21 -4.70
N ALA A 95 -10.23 4.94 -4.79
CA ALA A 95 -11.06 4.33 -3.76
C ALA A 95 -10.37 4.30 -2.38
N VAL A 96 -9.06 4.04 -2.34
CA VAL A 96 -8.26 4.07 -1.11
C VAL A 96 -8.19 5.48 -0.53
N TYR A 97 -7.96 6.48 -1.37
CA TYR A 97 -7.90 7.89 -0.97
C TYR A 97 -9.26 8.43 -0.51
N GLU A 98 -10.35 8.08 -1.18
CA GLU A 98 -11.71 8.44 -0.75
C GLU A 98 -12.03 7.80 0.60
N ASN A 99 -11.58 6.56 0.85
CA ASN A 99 -11.71 5.94 2.15
C ASN A 99 -10.87 6.64 3.23
N PHE A 100 -9.63 7.04 2.91
CA PHE A 100 -8.81 7.86 3.79
C PHE A 100 -9.54 9.13 4.21
N LEU A 101 -10.07 9.90 3.25
CA LEU A 101 -10.77 11.16 3.54
C LEU A 101 -12.03 10.95 4.38
N ARG A 102 -12.72 9.82 4.22
CA ARG A 102 -13.87 9.47 5.06
C ARG A 102 -13.49 9.18 6.51
N LEU A 103 -12.35 8.52 6.73
CA LEU A 103 -11.89 8.14 8.07
C LEU A 103 -11.13 9.28 8.77
N PHE A 104 -10.45 10.12 7.99
CA PHE A 104 -9.52 11.16 8.43
C PHE A 104 -9.84 12.54 7.82
N PRO A 105 -11.07 13.05 7.92
CA PRO A 105 -11.48 14.25 7.18
C PRO A 105 -10.79 15.54 7.63
N ASN A 106 -10.26 15.59 8.87
CA ASN A 106 -9.74 16.81 9.48
C ASN A 106 -8.22 16.74 9.75
N THR A 107 -7.48 15.87 9.06
CA THR A 107 -6.03 15.76 9.24
C THR A 107 -5.28 16.67 8.30
N SER A 108 -4.01 16.96 8.63
CA SER A 108 -3.13 17.79 7.80
C SER A 108 -2.92 17.24 6.38
N GLU A 109 -3.06 15.93 6.21
CA GLU A 109 -2.82 15.20 4.97
C GLU A 109 -4.06 15.16 4.06
N ALA A 110 -5.25 15.52 4.57
CA ALA A 110 -6.50 15.45 3.80
C ALA A 110 -6.40 16.25 2.49
N GLY A 111 -5.91 17.49 2.53
CA GLY A 111 -5.75 18.31 1.33
C GLY A 111 -4.75 17.74 0.32
N ALA A 112 -3.71 17.03 0.78
CA ALA A 112 -2.78 16.34 -0.11
C ALA A 112 -3.44 15.13 -0.79
N VAL A 113 -4.22 14.35 -0.04
CA VAL A 113 -4.97 13.20 -0.56
C VAL A 113 -6.06 13.63 -1.55
N GLU A 114 -6.77 14.73 -1.30
CA GLU A 114 -7.68 15.33 -2.27
C GLU A 114 -6.97 15.70 -3.58
N SER A 115 -5.77 16.29 -3.48
CA SER A 115 -4.96 16.66 -4.64
C SER A 115 -4.56 15.44 -5.46
N PHE A 116 -4.20 14.31 -4.82
CA PHE A 116 -3.92 13.05 -5.52
C PHE A 116 -5.14 12.55 -6.31
N ILE A 117 -6.34 12.55 -5.70
CA ILE A 117 -7.58 12.15 -6.39
C ILE A 117 -7.82 13.01 -7.63
N VAL A 118 -7.68 14.34 -7.51
CA VAL A 118 -7.88 15.27 -8.64
C VAL A 118 -6.88 14.99 -9.75
N GLN A 119 -5.60 14.83 -9.42
CA GLN A 119 -4.55 14.54 -10.40
C GLN A 119 -4.80 13.23 -11.14
N ILE A 120 -5.18 12.17 -10.43
CA ILE A 120 -5.49 10.88 -11.02
C ILE A 120 -6.70 10.99 -11.95
N LYS A 121 -7.78 11.68 -11.52
CA LYS A 121 -8.98 11.89 -12.35
C LYS A 121 -8.64 12.62 -13.64
N LYS A 122 -7.76 13.63 -13.59
CA LYS A 122 -7.26 14.32 -14.78
C LYS A 122 -6.48 13.37 -15.70
N GLN A 123 -5.58 12.56 -15.14
CA GLN A 123 -4.80 11.60 -15.92
C GLN A 123 -5.67 10.55 -16.63
N ILE A 124 -6.77 10.12 -16.02
CA ILE A 124 -7.73 9.21 -16.65
C ILE A 124 -8.47 9.90 -17.81
N ALA A 125 -8.84 11.18 -17.64
CA ALA A 125 -9.60 11.95 -18.63
C ALA A 125 -8.74 12.40 -19.83
N GLU A 126 -7.44 12.55 -19.63
CA GLU A 126 -6.46 12.93 -20.64
C GLU A 126 -5.47 11.76 -20.90
N PRO A 127 -5.93 10.63 -21.50
CA PRO A 127 -5.01 9.55 -21.83
C PRO A 127 -3.97 10.05 -22.84
N ARG A 128 -2.69 9.93 -22.48
CA ARG A 128 -1.56 10.24 -23.36
C ARG A 128 -1.49 9.30 -24.56
#